data_AF-A0A975R7U3-F1
#
_entry.id   AF-A0A975R7U3-F1
#
_cell.length_a   1.000
_cell.length_b   1.000
_cell.length_c   1.000
_cell.angle_alpha   90.00
_cell.angle_beta   90.00
_cell.angle_gamma   90.00
#
_symmetry.space_group_name_H-M   'P 1'
#
loop_
_entity.id
_entity.type
_entity.pdbx_description
1 polymer ?
#
loop_
_entity_poly.entity_id
_entity_poly.type
_entity_poly.pdbx_seq_one_letter_code
_entity_poly.pdbx_strand_id
1 'polypeptide(L)'
;MASSTLPWQRVWQTIWGLIPSPETDGRLLLALDDTINPKSGTHIFACDTVFDHAAKTNQSQYPWAQNIVAVGLLKRIKGRWGCLFMDFRFYIAQKTLTANSKNARIKDQPVPFQSKLEQACHMLIGISQHFPNTPVLAVMDSWFGNYSVWQPVRKCLGLRFHILSRLRSNNVLYNQLVESKENKRGRPAKYGKRIGSTAEIAKQFVSLAKNYTVELYGKTRQVSAYDQVVVLKTLKCSVRVVWVYRKTQWIALFTTDLTLSVNQIIEFYGARWKIESGFKELKQDIGSQSAQCRKAAAVINHLNFCLMASTLAWIYADKLKADPERRHKVKGRTSFAFSDVRHIIAEAALNEDFVRLCPKPSNSPINSIVAVLLRMVA
;
A
#
# COMPACT_ATOMS: atom_id res chain seq x y z
N MET A 1 1.12 -13.62 -21.84
CA MET A 1 2.31 -14.50 -21.68
C MET A 1 2.06 -15.49 -20.53
N ALA A 2 2.06 -16.80 -20.80
CA ALA A 2 1.67 -17.85 -19.83
C ALA A 2 2.85 -18.66 -19.26
N SER A 3 4.08 -18.16 -19.42
CA SER A 3 5.27 -18.86 -18.91
C SER A 3 5.20 -19.05 -17.40
N SER A 4 5.51 -20.26 -16.92
CA SER A 4 5.59 -20.56 -15.48
C SER A 4 7.00 -20.45 -14.91
N THR A 5 7.97 -20.04 -15.74
CA THR A 5 9.41 -20.00 -15.39
C THR A 5 9.93 -18.59 -15.11
N LEU A 6 9.07 -17.56 -15.19
CA LEU A 6 9.49 -16.18 -14.92
C LEU A 6 9.89 -16.02 -13.44
N PRO A 7 11.13 -15.55 -13.16
CA PRO A 7 11.66 -15.47 -11.80
C PRO A 7 11.20 -14.19 -11.09
N TRP A 8 9.88 -14.01 -10.94
CA TRP A 8 9.27 -12.76 -10.47
C TRP A 8 9.86 -12.23 -9.16
N GLN A 9 10.19 -13.11 -8.22
CA GLN A 9 10.81 -12.69 -6.96
C GLN A 9 12.13 -11.94 -7.18
N ARG A 10 13.03 -12.49 -8.02
CA ARG A 10 14.31 -11.83 -8.34
C ARG A 10 14.11 -10.57 -9.17
N VAL A 11 13.13 -10.58 -10.07
CA VAL A 11 12.77 -9.40 -10.88
C VAL A 11 12.32 -8.26 -9.96
N TRP A 12 11.44 -8.54 -8.99
CA TRP A 12 10.99 -7.54 -8.01
C TRP A 12 12.14 -7.02 -7.16
N GLN A 13 13.00 -7.90 -6.63
CA GLN A 13 14.18 -7.48 -5.87
C GLN A 13 15.11 -6.57 -6.70
N THR A 14 15.27 -6.86 -8.00
CA THR A 14 16.05 -5.99 -8.89
C THR A 14 15.38 -4.62 -9.06
N ILE A 15 14.06 -4.59 -9.31
CA ILE A 15 13.29 -3.34 -9.45
C ILE A 15 13.34 -2.51 -8.17
N TRP A 16 13.24 -3.13 -7.00
CA TRP A 16 13.35 -2.43 -5.71
C TRP A 16 14.70 -1.72 -5.59
N GLY A 17 15.79 -2.36 -6.01
CA GLY A 17 17.13 -1.77 -6.05
C GLY A 17 17.31 -0.63 -7.07
N LEU A 18 16.40 -0.49 -8.05
CA LEU A 18 16.42 0.60 -9.03
C LEU A 18 15.76 1.89 -8.53
N ILE A 19 15.04 1.85 -7.40
CA ILE A 19 14.35 3.01 -6.83
C ILE A 19 15.38 3.96 -6.22
N PRO A 20 15.55 5.18 -6.75
CA PRO A 20 16.52 6.12 -6.22
C PRO A 20 16.02 6.68 -4.88
N SER A 21 16.84 6.63 -3.84
CA SER A 21 16.52 7.16 -2.50
C SER A 21 15.10 6.78 -2.04
N PRO A 22 14.82 5.48 -1.78
CA PRO A 22 13.47 4.99 -1.51
C PRO A 22 12.87 5.54 -0.20
N GLU A 23 13.69 6.16 0.63
CA GLU A 23 13.32 6.65 1.94
C GLU A 23 12.59 8.00 1.86
N THR A 24 11.62 8.20 2.76
CA THR A 24 11.05 9.51 3.06
C THR A 24 11.29 9.80 4.53
N ASP A 25 12.03 10.87 4.84
CA ASP A 25 12.44 11.20 6.21
C ASP A 25 13.14 10.02 6.93
N GLY A 26 14.06 9.34 6.22
CA GLY A 26 14.88 8.26 6.78
C GLY A 26 14.15 6.92 7.00
N ARG A 27 12.97 6.73 6.39
CA ARG A 27 12.18 5.49 6.52
C ARG A 27 11.51 5.07 5.22
N LEU A 28 11.25 3.78 5.06
CA LEU A 28 10.35 3.28 4.02
C LEU A 28 8.90 3.51 4.45
N LEU A 29 8.18 4.29 3.66
CA LEU A 29 6.77 4.55 3.88
C LEU A 29 5.94 3.61 3.01
N LEU A 30 5.44 2.51 3.59
CA LEU A 30 4.75 1.45 2.83
C LEU A 30 3.24 1.55 3.01
N ALA A 31 2.51 1.91 1.96
CA ALA A 31 1.06 1.78 1.93
C ALA A 31 0.65 0.32 1.74
N LEU A 32 -0.35 -0.13 2.49
CA LEU A 32 -0.97 -1.44 2.33
C LEU A 32 -2.49 -1.25 2.22
N ASP A 33 -3.06 -1.85 1.18
CA ASP A 33 -4.48 -1.79 0.88
C ASP A 33 -4.85 -2.96 -0.04
N ASP A 34 -6.15 -3.19 -0.24
CA ASP A 34 -6.65 -4.15 -1.21
C ASP A 34 -7.51 -3.51 -2.29
N THR A 35 -7.66 -4.22 -3.40
CA THR A 35 -8.49 -3.76 -4.50
C THR A 35 -9.18 -4.92 -5.19
N ILE A 36 -10.39 -4.66 -5.68
CA ILE A 36 -11.13 -5.63 -6.48
C ILE A 36 -10.98 -5.35 -7.97
N ASN A 37 -10.74 -6.40 -8.75
CA ASN A 37 -10.76 -6.35 -10.21
C ASN A 37 -11.94 -7.19 -10.71
N PRO A 38 -13.10 -6.59 -11.01
CA PRO A 38 -14.24 -7.29 -11.59
C PRO A 38 -13.88 -7.96 -12.91
N LYS A 39 -14.39 -9.18 -13.10
CA LYS A 39 -14.19 -10.00 -14.30
C LYS A 39 -15.51 -10.61 -14.75
N SER A 40 -15.64 -10.89 -16.05
CA SER A 40 -16.85 -11.51 -16.61
C SER A 40 -16.73 -13.03 -16.83
N GLY A 41 -15.52 -13.60 -16.73
CA GLY A 41 -15.27 -15.02 -16.95
C GLY A 41 -15.25 -15.85 -15.66
N THR A 42 -16.07 -16.89 -15.58
CA THR A 42 -16.22 -17.77 -14.39
C THR A 42 -15.01 -18.66 -14.11
N HIS A 43 -14.14 -18.87 -15.10
CA HIS A 43 -12.94 -19.72 -14.99
C HIS A 43 -11.64 -18.93 -14.88
N ILE A 44 -11.70 -17.64 -14.55
CA ILE A 44 -10.50 -16.82 -14.36
C ILE A 44 -9.91 -17.10 -12.99
N PHE A 45 -8.61 -17.40 -12.95
CA PHE A 45 -7.86 -17.66 -11.73
C PHE A 45 -8.06 -16.56 -10.67
N ALA A 46 -8.18 -16.99 -9.42
CA ALA A 46 -8.37 -16.16 -8.23
C ALA A 46 -9.59 -15.23 -8.25
N CYS A 47 -10.60 -15.53 -9.06
CA CYS A 47 -11.89 -14.86 -8.96
C CYS A 47 -12.80 -15.53 -7.94
N ASP A 48 -13.58 -14.73 -7.23
CA ASP A 48 -14.66 -15.19 -6.35
C ASP A 48 -15.76 -14.10 -6.35
N THR A 49 -16.91 -14.42 -5.79
CA THR A 49 -17.92 -13.42 -5.42
C THR A 49 -17.43 -12.69 -4.17
N VAL A 50 -17.02 -11.44 -4.36
CA VAL A 50 -16.42 -10.58 -3.33
C VAL A 50 -17.39 -9.47 -2.97
N PHE A 51 -17.53 -9.15 -1.69
CA PHE A 51 -18.33 -7.98 -1.27
C PHE A 51 -17.55 -6.68 -1.51
N ASP A 52 -18.17 -5.72 -2.20
CA ASP A 52 -17.62 -4.40 -2.47
C ASP A 52 -18.22 -3.34 -1.53
N HIS A 53 -17.43 -2.95 -0.52
CA HIS A 53 -17.78 -1.89 0.42
C HIS A 53 -17.91 -0.51 -0.23
N ALA A 54 -17.41 -0.33 -1.46
CA ALA A 54 -17.42 0.93 -2.21
C ALA A 54 -18.42 0.91 -3.39
N ALA A 55 -19.25 -0.13 -3.51
CA ALA A 55 -20.24 -0.25 -4.57
C ALA A 55 -21.21 0.95 -4.56
N LYS A 56 -21.33 1.62 -5.72
CA LYS A 56 -22.33 2.66 -5.94
C LYS A 56 -23.72 2.03 -6.11
N THR A 57 -24.77 2.84 -5.97
CA THR A 57 -26.18 2.39 -6.11
C THR A 57 -26.46 1.61 -7.40
N ASN A 58 -25.75 1.92 -8.50
CA ASN A 58 -25.90 1.26 -9.80
C ASN A 58 -24.86 0.14 -10.07
N GLN A 59 -24.20 -0.36 -9.03
CA GLN A 59 -23.19 -1.42 -9.13
C GLN A 59 -23.58 -2.60 -8.24
N SER A 60 -23.25 -3.82 -8.67
CA SER A 60 -23.42 -4.99 -7.82
C SER A 60 -22.53 -4.87 -6.58
N GLN A 61 -23.11 -5.12 -5.41
CA GLN A 61 -22.36 -5.23 -4.15
C GLN A 61 -21.54 -6.52 -4.07
N TYR A 62 -21.83 -7.50 -4.92
CA TYR A 62 -21.18 -8.81 -4.95
C TYR A 62 -20.66 -9.14 -6.36
N PRO A 63 -19.69 -8.37 -6.89
CA PRO A 63 -19.11 -8.67 -8.19
C PRO A 63 -18.32 -9.98 -8.15
N TRP A 64 -18.34 -10.70 -9.29
CA TRP A 64 -17.34 -11.71 -9.60
C TRP A 64 -16.01 -11.01 -9.90
N ALA A 65 -15.03 -11.15 -9.02
CA ALA A 65 -13.83 -10.34 -9.05
C ALA A 65 -12.61 -11.05 -8.47
N GLN A 66 -11.43 -10.60 -8.87
CA GLN A 66 -10.18 -10.90 -8.16
C GLN A 66 -10.04 -9.91 -7.01
N ASN A 67 -9.74 -10.39 -5.80
CA ASN A 67 -9.33 -9.51 -4.70
C ASN A 67 -7.79 -9.53 -4.59
N ILE A 68 -7.17 -8.37 -4.67
CA ILE A 68 -5.72 -8.20 -4.74
C ILE A 68 -5.28 -7.36 -3.55
N VAL A 69 -4.49 -7.95 -2.66
CA VAL A 69 -3.80 -7.21 -1.58
C VAL A 69 -2.48 -6.73 -2.15
N ALA A 70 -2.14 -5.44 -1.99
CA ALA A 70 -0.90 -4.89 -2.51
C ALA A 70 -0.19 -4.00 -1.51
N VAL A 71 1.14 -4.00 -1.57
CA VAL A 71 2.00 -3.06 -0.86
C VAL A 71 2.63 -2.12 -1.88
N GLY A 72 2.59 -0.82 -1.59
CA GLY A 72 3.24 0.21 -2.40
C GLY A 72 4.13 1.11 -1.56
N LEU A 73 5.29 1.48 -2.09
CA LEU A 73 6.17 2.51 -1.53
C LEU A 73 5.60 3.89 -1.85
N LEU A 74 5.26 4.64 -0.81
CA LEU A 74 4.90 6.04 -0.88
C LEU A 74 6.17 6.87 -0.92
N LYS A 75 6.40 7.58 -2.03
CA LYS A 75 7.59 8.41 -2.24
C LYS A 75 7.21 9.76 -2.84
N ARG A 76 7.89 10.83 -2.41
CA ARG A 76 7.87 12.11 -3.15
C ARG A 76 8.74 12.00 -4.40
N ILE A 77 8.12 12.19 -5.55
CA ILE A 77 8.73 12.22 -6.87
C ILE A 77 8.45 13.61 -7.43
N LYS A 78 9.49 14.43 -7.61
CA LYS A 78 9.37 15.78 -8.19
C LYS A 78 8.24 16.60 -7.53
N GLY A 79 8.33 16.73 -6.20
CA GLY A 79 7.38 17.48 -5.37
C GLY A 79 6.03 16.80 -5.11
N ARG A 80 5.64 15.72 -5.82
CA ARG A 80 4.36 15.01 -5.61
C ARG A 80 4.53 13.64 -4.97
N TRP A 81 3.57 13.25 -4.13
CA TRP A 81 3.46 11.86 -3.69
C TRP A 81 3.06 10.93 -4.85
N GLY A 82 3.81 9.85 -5.03
CA GLY A 82 3.53 8.70 -5.88
C GLY A 82 3.45 7.41 -5.06
N CYS A 83 2.95 6.34 -5.69
CA CYS A 83 2.89 5.00 -5.12
C CYS A 83 3.57 4.03 -6.09
N LEU A 84 4.75 3.54 -5.73
CA LEU A 84 5.46 2.51 -6.48
C LEU A 84 5.03 1.16 -5.94
N PHE A 85 4.37 0.32 -6.74
CA PHE A 85 3.99 -1.01 -6.27
C PHE A 85 5.22 -1.87 -6.02
N MET A 86 5.23 -2.53 -4.85
CA MET A 86 6.36 -3.33 -4.38
C MET A 86 6.06 -4.82 -4.44
N ASP A 87 4.87 -5.23 -3.99
CA ASP A 87 4.44 -6.63 -4.00
C ASP A 87 2.90 -6.74 -4.00
N PHE A 88 2.36 -7.89 -4.39
CA PHE A 88 0.93 -8.19 -4.33
C PHE A 88 0.63 -9.67 -4.10
N ARG A 89 -0.57 -9.96 -3.57
CA ARG A 89 -1.11 -11.33 -3.49
C ARG A 89 -2.56 -11.34 -3.94
N PHE A 90 -2.96 -12.42 -4.60
CA PHE A 90 -4.37 -12.70 -4.82
C PHE A 90 -4.95 -13.31 -3.55
N TYR A 91 -6.00 -12.71 -3.01
CA TYR A 91 -6.77 -13.31 -1.93
C TYR A 91 -7.83 -14.26 -2.51
N ILE A 92 -7.80 -15.51 -2.06
CA ILE A 92 -8.79 -16.54 -2.43
C ILE A 92 -9.46 -16.97 -1.12
N ALA A 93 -10.79 -16.86 -1.06
CA ALA A 93 -11.53 -17.21 0.13
C ALA A 93 -11.41 -18.71 0.45
N GLN A 94 -11.38 -19.04 1.74
CA GLN A 94 -11.29 -20.43 2.21
C GLN A 94 -12.40 -21.31 1.62
N LYS A 95 -13.64 -20.81 1.52
CA LYS A 95 -14.76 -21.51 0.89
C LYS A 95 -14.46 -21.99 -0.53
N THR A 96 -13.76 -21.18 -1.32
CA THR A 96 -13.45 -21.44 -2.73
C THR A 96 -12.38 -22.51 -2.88
N LEU A 97 -11.44 -22.52 -1.92
CA LEU A 97 -10.42 -23.56 -1.78
C LEU A 97 -11.03 -24.88 -1.32
N THR A 98 -11.89 -24.87 -0.31
CA THR A 98 -12.60 -26.06 0.19
C THR A 98 -13.51 -26.67 -0.88
N ALA A 99 -14.16 -25.85 -1.70
CA ALA A 99 -14.94 -26.29 -2.86
C ALA A 99 -14.09 -26.83 -4.02
N ASN A 100 -12.75 -26.83 -3.87
CA ASN A 100 -11.79 -27.34 -4.85
C ASN A 100 -11.94 -26.73 -6.25
N SER A 101 -12.28 -25.44 -6.28
CA SER A 101 -12.65 -24.73 -7.50
C SER A 101 -11.47 -24.65 -8.49
N LYS A 102 -11.74 -24.86 -9.79
CA LYS A 102 -10.70 -24.84 -10.84
C LYS A 102 -9.92 -23.53 -10.89
N ASN A 103 -10.55 -22.41 -10.53
CA ASN A 103 -9.94 -21.09 -10.51
C ASN A 103 -9.08 -20.82 -9.27
N ALA A 104 -8.94 -21.78 -8.35
CA ALA A 104 -8.12 -21.66 -7.14
C ALA A 104 -6.90 -22.59 -7.15
N ARG A 105 -6.47 -23.00 -8.35
CA ARG A 105 -5.36 -23.95 -8.55
C ARG A 105 -4.21 -23.36 -9.37
N ILE A 106 -3.00 -23.79 -9.06
CA ILE A 106 -1.78 -23.52 -9.84
C ILE A 106 -1.17 -24.87 -10.20
N LYS A 107 -0.98 -25.15 -11.49
CA LYS A 107 -0.50 -26.46 -12.00
C LYS A 107 -1.32 -27.62 -11.39
N ASP A 108 -2.64 -27.46 -11.41
CA ASP A 108 -3.65 -28.39 -10.86
C ASP A 108 -3.61 -28.67 -9.36
N GLN A 109 -2.67 -28.04 -8.63
CA GLN A 109 -2.60 -28.09 -7.18
C GLN A 109 -3.37 -26.91 -6.55
N PRO A 110 -4.16 -27.13 -5.50
CA PRO A 110 -4.85 -26.05 -4.79
C PRO A 110 -3.85 -25.10 -4.14
N VAL A 111 -4.13 -23.79 -4.21
CA VAL A 111 -3.32 -22.78 -3.53
C VAL A 111 -3.56 -22.89 -2.01
N PRO A 112 -2.52 -22.85 -1.16
CA PRO A 112 -2.73 -22.84 0.29
C PRO A 112 -3.50 -21.59 0.71
N PHE A 113 -4.45 -21.74 1.64
CA PHE A 113 -5.17 -20.59 2.17
C PHE A 113 -4.21 -19.66 2.92
N GLN A 114 -4.35 -18.36 2.67
CA GLN A 114 -3.75 -17.30 3.46
C GLN A 114 -4.76 -16.17 3.59
N SER A 115 -4.99 -15.71 4.81
CA SER A 115 -5.75 -14.49 5.06
C SER A 115 -5.03 -13.28 4.45
N LYS A 116 -5.78 -12.21 4.16
CA LYS A 116 -5.18 -10.96 3.67
C LYS A 116 -4.14 -10.38 4.65
N LEU A 117 -4.35 -10.59 5.96
CA LEU A 117 -3.43 -10.10 7.00
C LEU A 117 -2.12 -10.89 6.99
N GLU A 118 -2.16 -12.21 6.81
CA GLU A 118 -0.96 -13.04 6.64
C GLU A 118 -0.20 -12.68 5.35
N GLN A 119 -0.94 -12.50 4.24
CA GLN A 119 -0.37 -12.03 2.98
C GLN A 119 0.34 -10.68 3.15
N ALA A 120 -0.30 -9.73 3.84
CA ALA A 120 0.30 -8.44 4.16
C ALA A 120 1.58 -8.57 4.99
N CYS A 121 1.57 -9.40 6.04
CA CYS A 121 2.75 -9.65 6.86
C CYS A 121 3.91 -10.19 6.02
N HIS A 122 3.67 -11.19 5.17
CA HIS A 122 4.70 -11.76 4.31
C HIS A 122 5.28 -10.73 3.33
N MET A 123 4.43 -9.91 2.70
CA MET A 123 4.90 -8.86 1.78
C MET A 123 5.73 -7.80 2.51
N LEU A 124 5.26 -7.32 3.66
CA LEU A 124 5.98 -6.32 4.48
C LEU A 124 7.34 -6.85 4.94
N ILE A 125 7.41 -8.10 5.41
CA ILE A 125 8.67 -8.74 5.83
C ILE A 125 9.62 -8.89 4.65
N GLY A 126 9.14 -9.40 3.51
CA GLY A 126 9.97 -9.60 2.32
C GLY A 126 10.58 -8.31 1.77
N ILE A 127 9.78 -7.23 1.70
CA ILE A 127 10.28 -5.90 1.31
C ILE A 127 11.30 -5.40 2.34
N SER A 128 11.02 -5.53 3.64
CA SER A 128 11.90 -5.04 4.71
C SER A 128 13.23 -5.80 4.80
N GLN A 129 13.28 -7.06 4.37
CA GLN A 129 14.51 -7.85 4.28
C GLN A 129 15.42 -7.36 3.14
N HIS A 130 14.85 -6.83 2.06
CA HIS A 130 15.63 -6.20 0.99
C HIS A 130 16.25 -4.86 1.43
N PHE A 131 15.64 -4.18 2.42
CA PHE A 131 16.15 -2.93 3.01
C PHE A 131 16.46 -3.13 4.52
N PRO A 132 17.51 -3.91 4.85
CA PRO A 132 17.73 -4.43 6.20
C PRO A 132 18.09 -3.37 7.25
N ASN A 133 18.52 -2.18 6.83
CA ASN A 133 18.94 -1.09 7.74
C ASN A 133 17.94 0.08 7.79
N THR A 134 16.93 0.11 6.92
CA THR A 134 15.98 1.23 6.85
C THR A 134 14.74 0.97 7.72
N PRO A 135 14.39 1.86 8.67
CA PRO A 135 13.13 1.80 9.40
C PRO A 135 11.92 1.75 8.47
N VAL A 136 10.86 1.07 8.89
CA VAL A 136 9.66 0.85 8.06
C VAL A 136 8.44 1.37 8.80
N LEU A 137 7.70 2.27 8.15
CA LEU A 137 6.40 2.74 8.59
C LEU A 137 5.32 2.25 7.62
N ALA A 138 4.54 1.24 8.03
CA ALA A 138 3.40 0.78 7.26
C ALA A 138 2.19 1.69 7.50
N VAL A 139 1.71 2.35 6.43
CA VAL A 139 0.57 3.25 6.44
C VAL A 139 -0.66 2.52 5.92
N MET A 140 -1.66 2.34 6.79
CA MET A 140 -2.77 1.42 6.55
C MET A 140 -4.11 2.08 6.85
N ASP A 141 -5.17 1.52 6.29
CA ASP A 141 -6.53 1.80 6.75
C ASP A 141 -6.81 1.16 8.13
N SER A 142 -8.02 1.32 8.64
CA SER A 142 -8.43 0.76 9.94
C SER A 142 -8.78 -0.74 9.89
N TRP A 143 -8.76 -1.36 8.71
CA TRP A 143 -8.95 -2.80 8.56
C TRP A 143 -7.61 -3.52 8.72
N PHE A 144 -6.56 -3.10 8.01
CA PHE A 144 -5.22 -3.67 8.10
C PHE A 144 -4.45 -3.19 9.33
N GLY A 145 -4.68 -1.96 9.81
CA GLY A 145 -3.96 -1.36 10.92
C GLY A 145 -4.32 -1.89 12.31
N ASN A 146 -4.07 -3.17 12.55
CA ASN A 146 -4.41 -3.86 13.80
C ASN A 146 -3.28 -4.79 14.27
N TYR A 147 -3.51 -5.46 15.42
CA TYR A 147 -2.51 -6.31 16.08
C TYR A 147 -2.05 -7.49 15.23
N SER A 148 -2.91 -8.04 14.38
CA SER A 148 -2.61 -9.20 13.54
C SER A 148 -1.63 -8.88 12.40
N VAL A 149 -1.47 -7.61 12.03
CA VAL A 149 -0.37 -7.17 11.15
C VAL A 149 0.80 -6.68 11.98
N TRP A 150 0.54 -5.85 12.99
CA TRP A 150 1.60 -5.24 13.78
C TRP A 150 2.50 -6.26 14.48
N GLN A 151 1.92 -7.19 15.24
CA GLN A 151 2.71 -8.07 16.10
C GLN A 151 3.58 -9.07 15.31
N PRO A 152 3.09 -9.76 14.27
CA PRO A 152 3.93 -10.71 13.53
C PRO A 152 5.09 -10.02 12.83
N VAL A 153 4.85 -8.87 12.19
CA VAL A 153 5.91 -8.13 11.49
C VAL A 153 6.90 -7.52 12.49
N ARG A 154 6.43 -6.96 13.62
CA ARG A 154 7.28 -6.45 14.71
C ARG A 154 8.14 -7.56 15.33
N LYS A 155 7.64 -8.79 15.44
CA LYS A 155 8.41 -9.94 15.93
C LYS A 155 9.62 -10.24 15.02
N CYS A 156 9.47 -10.07 13.70
CA CYS A 156 10.54 -10.29 12.73
C CYS A 156 11.50 -9.09 12.61
N LEU A 157 10.98 -7.87 12.61
CA LEU A 157 11.75 -6.65 12.30
C LEU A 157 12.21 -5.87 13.54
N GLY A 158 11.78 -6.28 14.74
CA GLY A 158 12.15 -5.64 16.00
C GLY A 158 11.76 -4.17 16.02
N LEU A 159 12.64 -3.32 16.57
CA LEU A 159 12.35 -1.90 16.76
C LEU A 159 12.21 -1.09 15.47
N ARG A 160 12.51 -1.66 14.29
CA ARG A 160 12.48 -0.97 13.00
C ARG A 160 11.08 -0.81 12.41
N PHE A 161 10.10 -1.61 12.84
CA PHE A 161 8.78 -1.65 12.20
C PHE A 161 7.70 -0.93 12.99
N HIS A 162 7.12 0.11 12.41
CA HIS A 162 6.03 0.88 12.98
C HIS A 162 4.82 0.89 12.04
N ILE A 163 3.65 1.18 12.60
CA ILE A 163 2.42 1.34 11.84
C ILE A 163 1.85 2.74 12.05
N LEU A 164 1.18 3.26 11.02
CA LEU A 164 0.36 4.46 11.05
C LEU A 164 -1.00 4.11 10.45
N SER A 165 -2.07 4.27 11.22
CA SER A 165 -3.41 3.89 10.77
C SER A 165 -4.50 4.74 11.41
N ARG A 166 -5.72 4.61 10.92
CA ARG A 166 -6.92 5.22 11.52
C ARG A 166 -7.43 4.37 12.67
N LEU A 167 -7.67 5.02 13.80
CA LEU A 167 -8.30 4.40 14.97
C LEU A 167 -9.83 4.41 14.83
N ARG A 168 -10.50 3.33 15.23
CA ARG A 168 -11.97 3.27 15.20
C ARG A 168 -12.56 4.04 16.37
N SER A 169 -13.74 4.61 16.18
CA SER A 169 -14.41 5.46 17.16
C SER A 169 -14.69 4.78 18.51
N ASN A 170 -14.88 3.46 18.50
CA ASN A 170 -15.18 2.65 19.67
C ASN A 170 -13.93 2.09 20.38
N ASN A 171 -12.71 2.38 19.91
CA ASN A 171 -11.50 1.93 20.60
C ASN A 171 -11.36 2.63 21.96
N VAL A 172 -11.09 1.84 23.01
CA VAL A 172 -10.87 2.33 24.37
C VAL A 172 -9.39 2.64 24.60
N LEU A 173 -9.13 3.83 25.13
CA LEU A 173 -7.79 4.35 25.42
C LEU A 173 -7.46 4.25 26.91
N TYR A 174 -6.20 3.97 27.21
CA TYR A 174 -5.67 3.88 28.58
C TYR A 174 -4.46 4.78 28.74
N ASN A 175 -4.28 5.34 29.94
CA ASN A 175 -3.05 6.04 30.28
C ASN A 175 -1.86 5.07 30.32
N GLN A 176 -0.66 5.62 30.18
CA GLN A 176 0.55 4.87 30.50
C GLN A 176 0.53 4.45 31.98
N LEU A 177 1.11 3.29 32.25
CA LEU A 177 1.27 2.84 33.62
C LEU A 177 2.31 3.76 34.29
N VAL A 178 1.92 4.39 35.40
CA VAL A 178 2.89 5.04 36.28
C VAL A 178 3.48 3.93 37.14
N GLU A 179 4.81 3.78 37.15
CA GLU A 179 5.47 2.80 38.01
C GLU A 179 5.10 3.07 39.48
N SER A 180 4.46 2.08 40.11
CA SER A 180 4.14 2.12 41.53
C SER A 180 5.34 1.58 42.31
N LYS A 181 5.89 2.37 43.23
CA LYS A 181 6.94 1.91 44.16
C LYS A 181 6.45 0.85 45.16
N GLU A 182 5.14 0.68 45.28
CA GLU A 182 4.52 -0.29 46.19
C GLU A 182 4.22 -1.62 45.49
N ASN A 183 4.76 -2.72 46.03
CA ASN A 183 4.38 -4.09 45.67
C ASN A 183 3.01 -4.43 46.25
N LYS A 184 1.95 -4.23 45.44
CA LYS A 184 0.59 -4.62 45.81
C LYS A 184 0.36 -6.11 45.52
N ARG A 185 -0.36 -6.78 46.42
CA ARG A 185 -0.71 -8.20 46.28
C ARG A 185 -1.61 -8.40 45.05
N GLY A 186 -1.21 -9.27 44.13
CA GLY A 186 -1.96 -9.61 42.91
C GLY A 186 -1.15 -9.47 41.62
N ARG A 187 -1.80 -9.75 40.48
CA ARG A 187 -1.16 -9.62 39.15
C ARG A 187 -0.87 -8.14 38.87
N PRO A 188 0.37 -7.76 38.51
CA PRO A 188 0.70 -6.37 38.16
C PRO A 188 -0.21 -5.82 37.05
N ALA A 189 -0.65 -4.59 37.22
CA ALA A 189 -1.49 -3.91 36.24
C ALA A 189 -0.69 -3.71 34.94
N LYS A 190 -1.29 -4.08 33.80
CA LYS A 190 -0.66 -3.94 32.48
C LYS A 190 -0.87 -2.56 31.84
N TYR A 191 -1.88 -1.83 32.29
CA TYR A 191 -2.34 -0.57 31.69
C TYR A 191 -2.69 0.42 32.81
N GLY A 192 -2.52 1.71 32.53
CA GLY A 192 -2.97 2.76 33.43
C GLY A 192 -4.49 2.91 33.45
N LYS A 193 -4.97 4.01 34.05
CA LYS A 193 -6.42 4.31 34.15
C LYS A 193 -7.05 4.40 32.75
N ARG A 194 -8.28 3.89 32.62
CA ARG A 194 -9.11 4.07 31.42
C ARG A 194 -9.37 5.57 31.22
N ILE A 195 -9.11 6.06 30.01
CA ILE A 195 -9.36 7.45 29.63
C ILE A 195 -10.80 7.58 29.09
N GLY A 196 -11.15 6.74 28.10
CA GLY A 196 -12.46 6.79 27.43
C GLY A 196 -12.40 6.11 26.07
N SER A 197 -13.52 6.10 25.35
CA SER A 197 -13.54 5.70 23.93
C SER A 197 -12.96 6.82 23.04
N THR A 198 -12.46 6.46 21.86
CA THR A 198 -11.87 7.41 20.92
C THR A 198 -12.84 8.54 20.56
N ALA A 199 -14.15 8.24 20.50
CA ALA A 199 -15.20 9.23 20.26
C ALA A 199 -15.53 10.11 21.47
N GLU A 200 -15.56 9.55 22.69
CA GLU A 200 -15.71 10.33 23.93
C GLU A 200 -14.59 11.36 24.04
N ILE A 201 -13.35 10.90 23.84
CA ILE A 201 -12.15 11.72 23.96
C ILE A 201 -12.06 12.75 22.85
N ALA A 202 -12.48 12.42 21.62
CA ALA A 202 -12.54 13.37 20.53
C ALA A 202 -13.38 14.61 20.89
N LYS A 203 -14.52 14.45 21.58
CA LYS A 203 -15.39 15.56 22.00
C LYS A 203 -14.76 16.42 23.10
N GLN A 204 -14.05 15.80 24.03
CA GLN A 204 -13.42 16.50 25.15
C GLN A 204 -12.22 17.35 24.71
N PHE A 205 -11.46 16.88 23.71
CA PHE A 205 -10.21 17.53 23.30
C PHE A 205 -10.34 18.56 22.18
N VAL A 206 -11.56 18.83 21.68
CA VAL A 206 -11.78 19.85 20.63
C VAL A 206 -11.24 21.21 21.05
N SER A 207 -11.47 21.61 22.30
CA SER A 207 -11.02 22.91 22.84
C SER A 207 -9.52 23.00 23.04
N LEU A 208 -8.81 21.87 23.10
CA LEU A 208 -7.35 21.80 23.26
C LEU A 208 -6.62 21.73 21.91
N ALA A 209 -7.35 21.64 20.81
CA ALA A 209 -6.79 21.47 19.49
C ALA A 209 -6.02 22.73 19.03
N LYS A 210 -4.86 22.49 18.41
CA LYS A 210 -3.98 23.53 17.86
C LYS A 210 -4.04 23.51 16.33
N ASN A 211 -3.72 24.64 15.71
CA ASN A 211 -3.62 24.72 14.25
C ASN A 211 -2.24 24.25 13.78
N TYR A 212 -2.23 23.40 12.76
CA TYR A 212 -1.05 22.89 12.08
C TYR A 212 -1.15 23.19 10.59
N THR A 213 -0.04 23.58 9.99
CA THR A 213 0.07 23.80 8.54
C THR A 213 0.69 22.56 7.90
N VAL A 214 -0.08 21.86 7.07
CA VAL A 214 0.32 20.57 6.47
C VAL A 214 0.17 20.56 4.95
N GLU A 215 0.99 19.79 4.26
CA GLU A 215 0.89 19.55 2.82
C GLU A 215 -0.03 18.34 2.53
N LEU A 216 -1.29 18.61 2.19
CA LEU A 216 -2.29 17.57 1.90
C LEU A 216 -2.82 17.66 0.47
N TYR A 217 -2.66 16.54 -0.25
CA TYR A 217 -3.11 16.39 -1.64
C TYR A 217 -2.54 17.46 -2.58
N GLY A 218 -1.26 17.79 -2.40
CA GLY A 218 -0.53 18.79 -3.18
C GLY A 218 -0.93 20.23 -2.89
N LYS A 219 -1.51 20.50 -1.71
CA LYS A 219 -1.87 21.84 -1.26
C LYS A 219 -1.53 22.02 0.21
N THR A 220 -0.98 23.17 0.56
CA THR A 220 -0.84 23.60 1.95
C THR A 220 -2.22 23.88 2.54
N ARG A 221 -2.51 23.28 3.70
CA ARG A 221 -3.78 23.44 4.41
C ARG A 221 -3.53 23.63 5.89
N GLN A 222 -4.35 24.48 6.52
CA GLN A 222 -4.44 24.49 7.98
C GLN A 222 -5.41 23.42 8.46
N VAL A 223 -4.98 22.65 9.45
CA VAL A 223 -5.78 21.62 10.11
C VAL A 223 -5.73 21.83 11.62
N SER A 224 -6.86 21.66 12.29
CA SER A 224 -6.91 21.70 13.76
C SER A 224 -6.73 20.28 14.29
N ALA A 225 -5.79 20.07 15.21
CA ALA A 225 -5.53 18.75 15.77
C ALA A 225 -5.10 18.80 17.24
N TYR A 226 -5.35 17.69 17.94
CA TYR A 226 -4.83 17.43 19.28
C TYR A 226 -4.17 16.05 19.29
N ASP A 227 -3.05 15.90 19.99
CA ASP A 227 -2.37 14.63 20.11
C ASP A 227 -2.07 14.25 21.56
N GLN A 228 -2.02 12.94 21.82
CA GLN A 228 -1.65 12.40 23.12
C GLN A 228 -1.02 11.02 22.96
N VAL A 229 -0.04 10.72 23.80
CA VAL A 229 0.50 9.36 23.93
C VAL A 229 -0.36 8.57 24.92
N VAL A 230 -0.89 7.44 24.45
CA VAL A 230 -1.79 6.56 25.19
C VAL A 230 -1.39 5.09 24.97
N VAL A 231 -1.98 4.18 25.73
CA VAL A 231 -1.82 2.74 25.53
C VAL A 231 -3.08 2.16 24.89
N LEU A 232 -2.91 1.46 23.78
CA LEU A 232 -3.99 0.70 23.14
C LEU A 232 -3.97 -0.75 23.60
N LYS A 233 -5.01 -1.19 24.32
CA LYS A 233 -5.15 -2.59 24.76
C LYS A 233 -5.21 -3.57 23.58
N THR A 234 -5.77 -3.14 22.46
CA THR A 234 -5.87 -3.94 21.22
C THR A 234 -4.50 -4.19 20.60
N LEU A 235 -3.59 -3.22 20.62
CA LEU A 235 -2.21 -3.37 20.13
C LEU A 235 -1.21 -3.81 21.21
N LYS A 236 -1.56 -3.66 22.49
CA LYS A 236 -0.72 -3.96 23.65
C LYS A 236 0.59 -3.14 23.70
N CYS A 237 0.56 -1.90 23.19
CA CYS A 237 1.70 -0.98 23.23
C CYS A 237 1.26 0.49 23.34
N SER A 238 2.21 1.35 23.67
CA SER A 238 2.03 2.81 23.59
C SER A 238 1.98 3.27 22.14
N VAL A 239 1.08 4.22 21.88
CA VAL A 239 0.90 4.87 20.59
C VAL A 239 0.70 6.36 20.79
N ARG A 240 1.08 7.15 19.80
CA ARG A 240 0.64 8.54 19.69
C ARG A 240 -0.66 8.56 18.90
N VAL A 241 -1.73 9.10 19.48
CA VAL A 241 -3.01 9.30 18.81
C VAL A 241 -3.15 10.78 18.48
N VAL A 242 -3.53 11.09 17.24
CA VAL A 242 -3.79 12.44 16.73
C VAL A 242 -5.24 12.51 16.29
N TRP A 243 -6.04 13.33 16.97
CA TRP A 243 -7.39 13.70 16.55
C TRP A 243 -7.30 14.91 15.64
N VAL A 244 -7.69 14.75 14.38
CA VAL A 244 -7.78 15.84 13.41
C VAL A 244 -9.23 16.26 13.27
N TYR A 245 -9.51 17.52 13.57
CA TYR A 245 -10.83 18.12 13.53
C TYR A 245 -11.09 18.83 12.21
N ARG A 246 -12.29 18.61 11.66
CA ARG A 246 -12.86 19.30 10.51
C ARG A 246 -14.16 19.98 10.97
N LYS A 247 -14.73 20.84 10.11
CA LYS A 247 -15.94 21.63 10.43
C LYS A 247 -17.05 20.83 11.12
N THR A 248 -17.33 19.61 10.65
CA THR A 248 -18.46 18.79 11.14
C THR A 248 -18.05 17.38 11.56
N GLN A 249 -16.77 17.02 11.44
CA GLN A 249 -16.29 15.64 11.60
C GLN A 249 -14.88 15.64 12.19
N TRP A 250 -14.49 14.51 12.76
CA TRP A 250 -13.13 14.27 13.21
C TRP A 250 -12.63 12.92 12.69
N ILE A 251 -11.32 12.78 12.61
CA ILE A 251 -10.65 11.50 12.39
C ILE A 251 -9.60 11.32 13.49
N ALA A 252 -9.45 10.09 14.00
CA ALA A 252 -8.35 9.75 14.89
C ALA A 252 -7.34 8.89 14.11
N LEU A 253 -6.11 9.37 14.05
CA LEU A 253 -4.96 8.65 13.53
C LEU A 253 -4.14 8.16 14.71
N PHE A 254 -3.47 7.04 14.58
CA PHE A 254 -2.53 6.58 15.59
C PHE A 254 -1.26 6.04 14.93
N THR A 255 -0.15 6.15 15.63
CA THR A 255 1.10 5.52 15.24
C THR A 255 1.82 4.88 16.41
N THR A 256 2.51 3.78 16.14
CA THR A 256 3.45 3.16 17.09
C THR A 256 4.83 3.81 17.06
N ASP A 257 5.09 4.75 16.13
CA ASP A 257 6.31 5.56 16.11
C ASP A 257 6.07 6.86 16.89
N LEU A 258 6.54 6.88 18.14
CA LEU A 258 6.35 8.02 19.04
C LEU A 258 7.22 9.23 18.66
N THR A 259 8.14 9.07 17.70
CA THR A 259 9.02 10.15 17.24
C THR A 259 8.37 11.04 16.17
N LEU A 260 7.28 10.58 15.54
CA LEU A 260 6.61 11.34 14.48
C LEU A 260 5.90 12.58 15.03
N SER A 261 6.14 13.72 14.37
CA SER A 261 5.39 14.96 14.60
C SER A 261 3.93 14.82 14.15
N VAL A 262 3.06 15.70 14.68
CA VAL A 262 1.65 15.78 14.26
C VAL A 262 1.54 16.03 12.75
N ASN A 263 2.37 16.92 12.19
CA ASN A 263 2.42 17.19 10.75
C ASN A 263 2.75 15.93 9.95
N GLN A 264 3.82 15.22 10.31
CA GLN A 264 4.20 13.97 9.62
C GLN A 264 3.11 12.91 9.69
N ILE A 265 2.46 12.72 10.85
CA ILE A 265 1.36 11.76 11.00
C ILE A 265 0.21 12.08 10.03
N ILE A 266 -0.17 13.36 9.93
CA ILE A 266 -1.26 13.81 9.07
C ILE A 266 -0.87 13.69 7.59
N GLU A 267 0.34 14.11 7.22
CA GLU A 267 0.83 14.11 5.84
C GLU A 267 1.07 12.70 5.31
N PHE A 268 1.72 11.83 6.10
CA PHE A 268 1.97 10.44 5.72
C PHE A 268 0.68 9.65 5.60
N TYR A 269 -0.28 9.85 6.52
CA TYR A 269 -1.60 9.23 6.38
C TYR A 269 -2.37 9.79 5.18
N GLY A 270 -2.24 11.07 4.88
CA GLY A 270 -2.77 11.68 3.66
C GLY A 270 -2.17 11.10 2.38
N ALA A 271 -0.85 10.82 2.39
CA ALA A 271 -0.13 10.20 1.28
C ALA A 271 -0.61 8.77 0.99
N ARG A 272 -1.17 8.05 1.99
CA ARG A 272 -1.78 6.72 1.82
C ARG A 272 -2.75 6.64 0.64
N TRP A 273 -3.53 7.69 0.40
CA TRP A 273 -4.48 7.77 -0.72
C TRP A 273 -3.83 7.53 -2.10
N LYS A 274 -2.51 7.65 -2.22
CA LYS A 274 -1.79 7.34 -3.45
C LYS A 274 -1.82 5.88 -3.83
N ILE A 275 -2.02 4.94 -2.91
CA ILE A 275 -2.25 3.53 -3.29
C ILE A 275 -3.58 3.36 -4.02
N GLU A 276 -4.65 4.05 -3.58
CA GLU A 276 -5.95 4.05 -4.24
C GLU A 276 -5.87 4.72 -5.62
N SER A 277 -5.10 5.81 -5.71
CA SER A 277 -4.79 6.46 -7.00
C SER A 277 -4.01 5.52 -7.92
N GLY A 278 -3.01 4.81 -7.38
CA GLY A 278 -2.23 3.81 -8.08
C GLY A 278 -3.08 2.63 -8.57
N PHE A 279 -4.06 2.17 -7.79
CA PHE A 279 -5.01 1.15 -8.26
C PHE A 279 -5.89 1.65 -9.39
N LYS A 280 -6.31 2.92 -9.36
CA LYS A 280 -7.07 3.52 -10.47
C LYS A 280 -6.22 3.55 -11.74
N GLU A 281 -4.98 4.03 -11.64
CA GLU A 281 -3.99 4.05 -12.74
C GLU A 281 -3.73 2.62 -13.25
N LEU A 282 -3.54 1.66 -12.35
CA LEU A 282 -3.32 0.26 -12.70
C LEU A 282 -4.50 -0.35 -13.50
N LYS A 283 -5.74 0.00 -13.15
CA LYS A 283 -6.94 -0.53 -13.82
C LYS A 283 -7.23 0.17 -15.14
N GLN A 284 -7.20 1.50 -15.15
CA GLN A 284 -7.66 2.32 -16.28
C GLN A 284 -6.54 2.63 -17.27
N ASP A 285 -5.38 3.03 -16.74
CA ASP A 285 -4.25 3.50 -17.56
C ASP A 285 -3.42 2.32 -18.07
N ILE A 286 -3.04 1.41 -17.18
CA ILE A 286 -2.21 0.23 -17.51
C ILE A 286 -3.05 -0.94 -18.02
N GLY A 287 -4.33 -1.01 -17.64
CA GLY A 287 -5.26 -2.00 -18.18
C GLY A 287 -5.34 -3.34 -17.43
N SER A 288 -4.93 -3.43 -16.16
CA SER A 288 -4.99 -4.68 -15.38
C SER A 288 -6.40 -5.29 -15.27
N GLN A 289 -7.44 -4.46 -15.33
CA GLN A 289 -8.83 -4.91 -15.29
C GLN A 289 -9.27 -5.52 -16.64
N SER A 290 -8.68 -5.09 -17.76
CA SER A 290 -9.08 -5.50 -19.12
C SER A 290 -8.62 -6.91 -19.51
N ALA A 291 -7.63 -7.49 -18.81
CA ALA A 291 -7.12 -8.81 -19.18
C ALA A 291 -8.17 -9.92 -19.02
N GLN A 292 -8.28 -10.72 -20.08
CA GLN A 292 -9.16 -11.88 -20.18
C GLN A 292 -8.40 -13.22 -20.01
N CYS A 293 -7.15 -13.17 -19.54
CA CYS A 293 -6.38 -14.37 -19.23
C CYS A 293 -7.09 -15.20 -18.15
N ARG A 294 -7.15 -16.53 -18.35
CA ARG A 294 -7.86 -17.44 -17.43
C ARG A 294 -6.92 -18.26 -16.55
N LYS A 295 -5.86 -18.81 -17.15
CA LYS A 295 -4.89 -19.70 -16.47
C LYS A 295 -4.04 -18.93 -15.45
N ALA A 296 -3.75 -19.58 -14.32
CA ALA A 296 -3.03 -18.97 -13.19
C ALA A 296 -1.72 -18.26 -13.60
N ALA A 297 -0.84 -18.95 -14.34
CA ALA A 297 0.43 -18.36 -14.78
C ALA A 297 0.22 -17.09 -15.63
N ALA A 298 -0.74 -17.12 -16.57
CA ALA A 298 -1.02 -15.96 -17.41
C ALA A 298 -1.61 -14.78 -16.61
N VAL A 299 -2.50 -15.06 -15.66
CA VAL A 299 -3.10 -14.06 -14.77
C VAL A 299 -2.05 -13.43 -13.85
N ILE A 300 -1.23 -14.26 -13.20
CA ILE A 300 -0.14 -13.82 -12.32
C ILE A 300 0.87 -12.99 -13.09
N ASN A 301 1.31 -13.47 -14.26
CA ASN A 301 2.26 -12.74 -15.09
C ASN A 301 1.70 -11.39 -15.53
N HIS A 302 0.45 -11.36 -16.01
CA HIS A 302 -0.16 -10.11 -16.46
C HIS A 302 -0.19 -9.06 -15.35
N LEU A 303 -0.63 -9.44 -14.14
CA LEU A 303 -0.67 -8.50 -13.02
C LEU A 303 0.74 -8.04 -12.60
N ASN A 304 1.72 -8.95 -12.55
CA ASN A 304 3.12 -8.59 -12.33
C ASN A 304 3.62 -7.57 -13.36
N PHE A 305 3.37 -7.79 -14.65
CA PHE A 305 3.75 -6.84 -15.71
C PHE A 305 3.07 -5.49 -15.54
N CYS A 306 1.79 -5.44 -15.16
CA CYS A 306 1.08 -4.19 -14.93
C CYS A 306 1.67 -3.40 -13.74
N LEU A 307 1.92 -4.07 -12.61
CA LEU A 307 2.53 -3.42 -11.45
C LEU A 307 3.96 -2.98 -11.76
N MET A 308 4.76 -3.83 -12.42
CA MET A 308 6.12 -3.51 -12.84
C MET A 308 6.15 -2.29 -13.77
N ALA A 309 5.29 -2.24 -14.79
CA ALA A 309 5.21 -1.10 -15.70
C ALA A 309 4.85 0.20 -14.97
N SER A 310 3.93 0.13 -14.00
CA SER A 310 3.56 1.27 -13.16
C SER A 310 4.73 1.76 -12.30
N THR A 311 5.42 0.84 -11.63
CA THR A 311 6.59 1.14 -10.80
C THR A 311 7.75 1.70 -11.63
N LEU A 312 8.04 1.11 -12.79
CA LEU A 312 9.09 1.60 -13.70
C LEU A 312 8.78 2.99 -14.25
N ALA A 313 7.51 3.30 -14.53
CA ALA A 313 7.12 4.65 -14.93
C ALA A 313 7.42 5.67 -13.82
N TRP A 314 7.11 5.35 -12.56
CA TRP A 314 7.47 6.22 -11.43
C TRP A 314 8.97 6.36 -11.22
N ILE A 315 9.75 5.27 -11.34
CA ILE A 315 11.21 5.31 -11.30
C ILE A 315 11.76 6.20 -12.42
N TYR A 316 11.21 6.09 -13.63
CA TYR A 316 11.61 6.92 -14.77
C TYR A 316 11.33 8.40 -14.50
N ALA A 317 10.13 8.74 -14.01
CA ALA A 317 9.78 10.12 -13.66
C ALA A 317 10.73 10.72 -12.60
N ASP A 318 11.19 9.91 -11.64
CA ASP A 318 12.12 10.35 -10.60
C ASP A 318 13.51 10.65 -11.16
N LYS A 319 13.94 9.90 -12.18
CA LYS A 319 15.23 10.04 -12.84
C LYS A 319 15.28 11.16 -13.90
N LEU A 320 14.14 11.66 -14.35
CA LEU A 320 14.11 12.80 -15.26
C LEU A 320 14.77 14.02 -14.62
N LYS A 321 15.54 14.80 -15.39
CA LYS A 321 16.17 16.03 -14.88
C LYS A 321 15.10 17.08 -14.56
N ALA A 322 14.28 17.41 -15.56
CA ALA A 322 13.16 18.33 -15.44
C ALA A 322 11.90 17.61 -14.93
N ASP A 323 11.00 18.38 -14.32
CA ASP A 323 9.65 17.91 -14.00
C ASP A 323 8.91 17.62 -15.32
N PRO A 324 8.19 16.48 -15.42
CA PRO A 324 7.34 16.21 -16.58
C PRO A 324 6.36 17.36 -16.84
N GLU A 325 6.23 17.77 -18.08
CA GLU A 325 5.23 18.76 -18.45
C GLU A 325 3.83 18.14 -18.46
N ARG A 326 2.86 18.91 -17.97
CA ARG A 326 1.48 18.47 -17.91
C ARG A 326 0.79 18.76 -19.23
N ARG A 327 0.36 17.71 -19.95
CA ARG A 327 -0.32 17.86 -21.24
C ARG A 327 -1.69 18.53 -21.12
N HIS A 328 -2.49 18.09 -20.15
CA HIS A 328 -3.82 18.65 -19.91
C HIS A 328 -3.80 19.58 -18.70
N LYS A 329 -3.67 20.90 -18.95
CA LYS A 329 -3.71 21.94 -17.93
C LYS A 329 -5.11 22.01 -17.30
N VAL A 330 -5.24 21.48 -16.08
CA VAL A 330 -6.48 21.61 -15.27
C VAL A 330 -6.28 22.74 -14.26
N LYS A 331 -7.20 23.70 -14.23
CA LYS A 331 -7.18 24.86 -13.33
C LYS A 331 -6.92 24.43 -11.87
N GLY A 332 -5.88 25.00 -11.25
CA GLY A 332 -5.51 24.73 -9.87
C GLY A 332 -4.73 23.42 -9.62
N ARG A 333 -4.21 22.77 -10.68
CA ARG A 333 -3.29 21.62 -10.58
C ARG A 333 -2.07 21.87 -11.47
N THR A 334 -0.92 22.10 -10.85
CA THR A 334 0.34 22.39 -11.54
C THR A 334 1.24 21.17 -11.72
N SER A 335 1.06 20.12 -10.91
CA SER A 335 1.86 18.90 -11.01
C SER A 335 1.40 17.97 -12.14
N PHE A 336 2.37 17.32 -12.78
CA PHE A 336 2.15 16.28 -13.78
C PHE A 336 1.39 15.08 -13.23
N ALA A 337 0.72 14.33 -14.11
CA ALA A 337 0.00 13.10 -13.84
C ALA A 337 0.79 11.87 -14.30
N PHE A 338 0.36 10.69 -13.84
CA PHE A 338 0.94 9.42 -14.29
C PHE A 338 0.83 9.22 -15.82
N SER A 339 -0.28 9.68 -16.41
CA SER A 339 -0.47 9.69 -17.86
C SER A 339 0.57 10.51 -18.61
N ASP A 340 1.04 11.62 -18.04
CA ASP A 340 2.07 12.46 -18.66
C ASP A 340 3.41 11.69 -18.71
N VAL A 341 3.77 10.99 -17.63
CA VAL A 341 4.97 10.13 -17.59
C VAL A 341 4.90 9.01 -18.61
N ARG A 342 3.76 8.32 -18.69
CA ARG A 342 3.55 7.26 -19.69
C ARG A 342 3.69 7.78 -21.11
N HIS A 343 3.22 8.99 -21.36
CA HIS A 343 3.32 9.61 -22.67
C HIS A 343 4.77 9.90 -23.04
N ILE A 344 5.57 10.46 -22.12
CA ILE A 344 7.01 10.68 -22.33
C ILE A 344 7.72 9.35 -22.63
N ILE A 345 7.39 8.28 -21.90
CA ILE A 345 7.95 6.95 -22.16
C ILE A 345 7.54 6.44 -23.54
N ALA A 346 6.28 6.63 -23.95
CA ALA A 346 5.80 6.24 -25.26
C ALA A 346 6.50 7.01 -26.38
N GLU A 347 6.69 8.33 -26.24
CA GLU A 347 7.44 9.15 -27.20
C GLU A 347 8.90 8.72 -27.29
N ALA A 348 9.54 8.44 -26.15
CA ALA A 348 10.90 7.91 -26.12
C ALA A 348 11.01 6.54 -26.80
N ALA A 349 10.01 5.67 -26.65
CA ALA A 349 9.97 4.36 -27.28
C ALA A 349 9.68 4.41 -28.80
N LEU A 350 9.02 5.48 -29.26
CA LEU A 350 8.75 5.72 -30.68
C LEU A 350 9.90 6.45 -31.40
N ASN A 351 10.89 6.95 -30.66
CA ASN A 351 12.06 7.62 -31.23
C ASN A 351 12.91 6.62 -32.05
N GLU A 352 13.40 7.04 -33.22
CA GLU A 352 14.22 6.20 -34.10
C GLU A 352 15.50 5.69 -33.42
N ASP A 353 16.07 6.47 -32.50
CA ASP A 353 17.23 6.08 -31.71
C ASP A 353 16.92 4.98 -30.68
N PHE A 354 15.65 4.77 -30.32
CA PHE A 354 15.26 3.70 -29.40
C PHE A 354 15.62 2.32 -29.97
N VAL A 355 15.51 2.13 -31.29
CA VAL A 355 15.87 0.89 -31.97
C VAL A 355 17.39 0.64 -31.96
N ARG A 356 18.20 1.70 -31.77
CA ARG A 356 19.66 1.56 -31.59
C ARG A 356 20.01 1.07 -30.18
N LEU A 357 19.24 1.46 -29.16
CA LEU A 357 19.42 1.03 -27.77
C LEU A 357 18.79 -0.34 -27.49
N CYS A 358 17.65 -0.64 -28.13
CA CYS A 358 16.95 -1.91 -28.07
C CYS A 358 17.00 -2.57 -29.45
N PRO A 359 17.88 -3.57 -29.69
CA PRO A 359 18.02 -4.17 -31.01
C PRO A 359 16.69 -4.75 -31.50
N LYS A 360 16.44 -4.63 -32.82
CA LYS A 360 15.24 -5.19 -33.46
C LYS A 360 15.09 -6.66 -33.04
N PRO A 361 13.92 -7.11 -32.54
CA PRO A 361 13.74 -8.49 -32.11
C PRO A 361 13.87 -9.43 -33.31
N SER A 362 15.06 -9.98 -33.52
CA SER A 362 15.27 -11.12 -34.40
C SER A 362 14.84 -12.38 -33.64
N ASN A 363 13.73 -12.98 -34.07
CA ASN A 363 12.92 -14.06 -33.45
C ASN A 363 11.71 -13.58 -32.63
N SER A 364 10.67 -14.44 -32.60
CA SER A 364 9.38 -14.26 -31.92
C SER A 364 9.47 -13.33 -30.69
N PRO A 365 8.66 -12.24 -30.62
CA PRO A 365 8.69 -11.24 -29.53
C PRO A 365 8.58 -11.83 -28.11
N ILE A 366 8.07 -13.06 -28.00
CA ILE A 366 7.87 -13.76 -26.73
C ILE A 366 9.21 -14.25 -26.15
N ASN A 367 10.10 -14.78 -26.99
CA ASN A 367 11.39 -15.31 -26.54
C ASN A 367 12.35 -14.18 -26.14
N SER A 368 12.24 -13.02 -26.79
CA SER A 368 13.09 -11.85 -26.48
C SER A 368 12.77 -11.25 -25.11
N ILE A 369 11.49 -11.09 -24.73
CA ILE A 369 11.11 -10.51 -23.43
C ILE A 369 11.51 -11.44 -22.27
N VAL A 370 11.27 -12.75 -22.39
CA VAL A 370 11.67 -13.71 -21.35
C VAL A 370 13.19 -13.70 -21.20
N ALA A 371 13.95 -13.71 -22.29
CA ALA A 371 15.40 -13.62 -22.25
C ALA A 371 15.91 -12.30 -21.64
N VAL A 372 15.26 -11.17 -21.91
CA VAL A 372 15.56 -9.89 -21.26
C VAL A 372 15.33 -9.97 -19.75
N LEU A 373 14.18 -10.48 -19.32
CA LEU A 373 13.89 -10.61 -17.88
C LEU A 373 14.88 -11.54 -17.17
N LEU A 374 15.28 -12.64 -17.82
CA LEU A 374 16.29 -13.55 -17.28
C LEU A 374 17.66 -12.87 -17.18
N ARG A 375 18.05 -12.05 -18.17
CA ARG A 375 19.28 -11.25 -18.10
C ARG A 375 19.25 -10.17 -17.02
N MET A 376 18.09 -9.60 -16.72
CA MET A 376 17.95 -8.61 -15.64
C MET A 376 18.21 -9.21 -14.25
N VAL A 377 18.07 -10.53 -14.09
CA VAL A 377 18.19 -11.21 -12.79
C VAL A 377 19.32 -12.25 -12.74
N ALA A 378 20.10 -12.34 -13.82
CA ALA A 378 21.35 -13.09 -13.87
C ALA A 378 22.45 -12.20 -13.29
#